data_AF-A0A954IKK3-F1
#
_entry.id   AF-A0A954IKK3-F1
#
_cell.length_a   1.000
_cell.length_b   1.000
_cell.length_c   1.000
_cell.angle_alpha   90.00
_cell.angle_beta   90.00
_cell.angle_gamma   90.00
#
_symmetry.space_group_name_H-M   'P 1'
#
loop_
_entity.id
_entity.type
_entity.pdbx_description
1 polymer ?
#
loop_
_entity_poly.entity_id
_entity_poly.type
_entity_poly.pdbx_seq_one_letter_code
_entity_poly.pdbx_strand_id
1 'polypeptide(L)'
;MRTARVLSVGVILLATICPSPAQETAPVVSGYQRFRSEGLGEIEAGRLLISELNCLSCHGEFGGLSSHARVAPVLTDVSGRVTAKHLLSFLANPHAAKAGTTMPVIPQLTGASGEHNVEALTAFLTGGVNLRSGPVSTDSVRRGEQLFHSIGCAGCHGDQRVDPAKRIPEAVPLGRPELKYTVGSLITFLQNPHAVRPSGRMPSLNLTPEEARDVAGYLLKEIDVQPNINFEYFEGTWQSLPDFSTLTPKSKGGTTDFSVASAERNELFALRFTAWLHLAKAADYRFWLSSDDGSRLVIDDEEVIRHDGIHPAGFRDGRIHLEAGVHAVVVEYFEYHGEELLAVDIEGGGISRQPLAGLVTPTPEPVQASPSDPQVDPNLANEGARLFASLGCAACHQHGNGDQRLQWTGRAKQLPECDPNGGCLSTNPAETVPHFGLSQQQRNDIRAALKAEPNASKDEVRTVMLRLNCYACHERSQFGGVPARQ
;
A
#
# COMPACT_ATOMS: atom_id res chain seq x y z
N MET A 1 -37.46 68.20 -28.12
CA MET A 1 -36.13 67.77 -28.60
C MET A 1 -35.80 66.44 -27.92
N ARG A 2 -35.59 65.39 -28.71
CA ARG A 2 -35.47 63.99 -28.26
C ARG A 2 -34.13 63.76 -27.55
N THR A 3 -34.16 63.17 -26.36
CA THR A 3 -33.00 62.70 -25.61
C THR A 3 -32.55 61.34 -26.15
N ALA A 4 -31.31 61.26 -26.65
CA ALA A 4 -30.72 60.03 -27.13
C ALA A 4 -30.15 59.22 -25.94
N ARG A 5 -30.70 58.02 -25.72
CA ARG A 5 -30.11 57.01 -24.83
C ARG A 5 -29.03 56.25 -25.60
N VAL A 6 -27.81 56.28 -25.11
CA VAL A 6 -26.70 55.44 -25.59
C VAL A 6 -26.91 54.03 -25.02
N LEU A 7 -27.13 53.04 -25.89
CA LEU A 7 -27.07 51.62 -25.53
C LEU A 7 -25.60 51.19 -25.55
N SER A 8 -25.04 50.89 -24.37
CA SER A 8 -23.77 50.17 -24.26
C SER A 8 -24.02 48.68 -24.49
N VAL A 9 -23.62 48.17 -25.65
CA VAL A 9 -23.59 46.74 -25.93
C VAL A 9 -22.38 46.14 -25.22
N GLY A 10 -22.61 45.44 -24.12
CA GLY A 10 -21.58 44.65 -23.45
C GLY A 10 -21.23 43.43 -24.29
N VAL A 11 -20.01 43.40 -24.83
CA VAL A 11 -19.43 42.21 -25.45
C VAL A 11 -19.06 41.24 -24.32
N ILE A 12 -19.89 40.21 -24.11
CA ILE A 12 -19.54 39.08 -23.25
C ILE A 12 -18.51 38.25 -24.01
N LEU A 13 -17.24 38.43 -23.66
CA LEU A 13 -16.15 37.55 -24.11
C LEU A 13 -16.36 36.19 -23.43
N LEU A 14 -16.99 35.25 -24.14
CA LEU A 14 -16.98 33.84 -23.77
C LEU A 14 -15.54 33.35 -23.94
N ALA A 15 -14.76 33.39 -22.86
CA ALA A 15 -13.49 32.71 -22.76
C ALA A 15 -13.78 31.21 -22.89
N THR A 16 -13.53 30.66 -24.08
CA THR A 16 -13.43 29.22 -24.28
C THR A 16 -12.27 28.73 -23.44
N ILE A 17 -12.58 28.16 -22.28
CA ILE A 17 -11.63 27.40 -21.49
C ILE A 17 -11.24 26.21 -22.37
N CYS A 18 -10.12 26.34 -23.09
CA CYS A 18 -9.48 25.20 -23.69
C CYS A 18 -9.15 24.24 -22.53
N PRO A 19 -9.70 23.02 -22.50
CA PRO A 19 -9.21 22.04 -21.56
C PRO A 19 -7.70 21.92 -21.77
N SER A 20 -6.93 22.10 -20.70
CA SER A 20 -5.50 21.82 -20.75
C SER A 20 -5.32 20.39 -21.27
N PRO A 21 -4.38 20.13 -22.19
CA PRO A 21 -4.15 18.77 -22.66
C PRO A 21 -3.90 17.88 -21.45
N ALA A 22 -4.65 16.78 -21.37
CA ALA A 22 -4.50 15.80 -20.30
C ALA A 22 -3.02 15.47 -20.15
N GLN A 23 -2.47 15.79 -18.98
CA GLN A 23 -1.05 15.65 -18.71
C GLN A 23 -0.67 14.19 -18.91
N GLU A 24 0.22 13.91 -19.88
CA GLU A 24 0.75 12.56 -20.11
C GLU A 24 1.37 12.06 -18.80
N THR A 25 0.76 11.05 -18.17
CA THR A 25 1.21 10.50 -16.88
C THR A 25 2.27 9.43 -17.09
N ALA A 26 3.33 9.81 -17.80
CA ALA A 26 4.50 8.97 -18.03
C ALA A 26 5.05 8.40 -16.70
N PRO A 27 5.62 7.18 -16.72
CA PRO A 27 6.08 6.53 -15.50
C PRO A 27 7.25 7.33 -14.92
N VAL A 28 7.21 7.55 -13.61
CA VAL A 28 8.24 8.32 -12.89
C VAL A 28 9.26 7.36 -12.31
N VAL A 29 10.48 7.44 -12.83
CA VAL A 29 11.66 6.76 -12.29
C VAL A 29 12.58 7.83 -11.73
N SER A 30 12.65 7.99 -10.40
CA SER A 30 13.31 9.16 -9.78
C SER A 30 14.74 9.40 -10.28
N GLY A 31 15.57 8.35 -10.41
CA GLY A 31 16.91 8.48 -10.95
C GLY A 31 16.94 8.96 -12.40
N TYR A 32 15.99 8.53 -13.23
CA TYR A 32 15.86 9.05 -14.59
C TYR A 32 15.40 10.51 -14.57
N GLN A 33 14.33 10.82 -13.83
CA GLN A 33 13.70 12.14 -13.83
C GLN A 33 14.68 13.24 -13.41
N ARG A 34 15.47 12.97 -12.36
CA ARG A 34 16.46 13.92 -11.85
C ARG A 34 17.67 14.02 -12.77
N PHE A 35 18.31 12.89 -13.03
CA PHE A 35 19.62 12.94 -13.67
C PHE A 35 19.56 13.12 -15.17
N ARG A 36 18.44 12.80 -15.82
CA ARG A 36 18.30 13.07 -17.26
C ARG A 36 18.36 14.56 -17.57
N SER A 37 17.79 15.42 -16.73
CA SER A 37 17.93 16.88 -16.84
C SER A 37 19.32 17.39 -16.44
N GLU A 38 20.05 16.66 -15.60
CA GLU A 38 21.40 17.00 -15.12
C GLU A 38 22.53 16.44 -16.01
N GLY A 39 22.21 16.00 -17.24
CA GLY A 39 23.21 15.59 -18.23
C GLY A 39 23.50 14.09 -18.31
N LEU A 40 22.67 13.22 -17.71
CA LEU A 40 22.75 11.78 -17.93
C LEU A 40 22.55 11.47 -19.42
N GLY A 41 23.50 10.76 -20.04
CA GLY A 41 23.46 10.43 -21.46
C GLY A 41 22.30 9.51 -21.84
N GLU A 42 21.81 9.62 -23.08
CA GLU A 42 20.61 8.90 -23.56
C GLU A 42 20.70 7.36 -23.45
N ILE A 43 21.89 6.77 -23.69
CA ILE A 43 22.11 5.32 -23.59
C ILE A 43 22.01 4.85 -22.13
N GLU A 44 22.66 5.58 -21.21
CA GLU A 44 22.63 5.26 -19.77
C GLU A 44 21.22 5.46 -19.20
N ALA A 45 20.54 6.52 -19.61
CA ALA A 45 19.16 6.80 -19.25
C ALA A 45 18.20 5.72 -19.77
N GLY A 46 18.36 5.27 -21.01
CA GLY A 46 17.57 4.18 -21.58
C GLY A 46 17.80 2.84 -20.88
N ARG A 47 19.05 2.52 -20.55
CA ARG A 47 19.41 1.33 -19.75
C ARG A 47 18.77 1.36 -18.36
N LEU A 48 18.78 2.53 -17.70
CA LEU A 48 18.09 2.73 -16.42
C LEU A 48 16.57 2.49 -16.55
N LEU A 49 15.93 3.00 -17.60
CA LEU A 49 14.50 2.78 -17.86
C LEU A 49 14.19 1.30 -18.11
N ILE A 50 14.95 0.61 -18.96
CA ILE A 50 14.78 -0.83 -19.25
C ILE A 50 14.81 -1.66 -17.95
N SER A 51 15.72 -1.32 -17.03
CA SER A 51 15.84 -1.97 -15.72
C SER A 51 14.69 -1.61 -14.77
N GLU A 52 14.34 -0.33 -14.65
CA GLU A 52 13.37 0.16 -13.65
C GLU A 52 11.90 -0.05 -14.04
N LEU A 53 11.63 -0.23 -15.34
CA LEU A 53 10.34 -0.68 -15.89
C LEU A 53 10.27 -2.21 -16.03
N ASN A 54 11.33 -2.91 -15.63
CA ASN A 54 11.40 -4.37 -15.56
C ASN A 54 11.15 -5.07 -16.92
N CYS A 55 11.63 -4.50 -18.03
CA CYS A 55 11.39 -5.06 -19.36
C CYS A 55 11.96 -6.49 -19.51
N LEU A 56 13.03 -6.80 -18.79
CA LEU A 56 13.71 -8.10 -18.81
C LEU A 56 12.85 -9.25 -18.28
N SER A 57 11.82 -8.96 -17.47
CA SER A 57 10.92 -9.99 -16.92
C SER A 57 10.14 -10.74 -18.01
N CYS A 58 9.81 -10.07 -19.10
CA CYS A 58 9.14 -10.67 -20.26
C CYS A 58 10.13 -10.93 -21.40
N HIS A 59 11.04 -9.98 -21.64
CA HIS A 59 11.92 -9.98 -22.82
C HIS A 59 13.28 -10.65 -22.61
N GLY A 60 13.55 -11.23 -21.43
CA GLY A 60 14.81 -11.92 -21.16
C GLY A 60 16.01 -10.99 -20.99
N GLU A 61 17.22 -11.53 -21.16
CA GLU A 61 18.47 -10.83 -20.87
C GLU A 61 18.82 -9.76 -21.92
N PHE A 62 19.49 -8.69 -21.47
CA PHE A 62 19.97 -7.62 -22.35
C PHE A 62 21.39 -7.19 -21.95
N GLY A 63 22.31 -7.25 -22.91
CA GLY A 63 23.74 -7.15 -22.66
C GLY A 63 24.18 -5.84 -21.97
N GLY A 64 24.94 -5.97 -20.88
CA GLY A 64 25.44 -4.86 -20.08
C GLY A 64 24.43 -4.29 -19.06
N LEU A 65 23.31 -4.97 -18.81
CA LEU A 65 22.49 -4.78 -17.63
C LEU A 65 22.68 -5.98 -16.71
N SER A 66 23.10 -5.76 -15.45
CA SER A 66 23.12 -6.83 -14.45
C SER A 66 21.71 -7.39 -14.25
N SER A 67 21.62 -8.69 -13.96
CA SER A 67 20.37 -9.46 -13.74
C SER A 67 19.51 -9.00 -12.55
N HIS A 68 19.89 -7.91 -11.87
CA HIS A 68 19.15 -7.30 -10.76
C HIS A 68 17.96 -6.44 -11.23
N ALA A 69 17.19 -6.95 -12.19
CA ALA A 69 15.98 -6.30 -12.68
C ALA A 69 15.03 -6.01 -11.51
N ARG A 70 14.31 -4.90 -11.59
CA ARG A 70 13.39 -4.49 -10.53
C ARG A 70 12.28 -5.53 -10.33
N VAL A 71 12.19 -6.10 -9.14
CA VAL A 71 11.09 -7.01 -8.78
C VAL A 71 9.84 -6.19 -8.45
N ALA A 72 8.72 -6.51 -9.08
CA ALA A 72 7.45 -5.86 -8.78
C ALA A 72 6.95 -6.28 -7.38
N PRO A 73 5.99 -5.55 -6.77
CA PRO A 73 5.46 -5.92 -5.46
C PRO A 73 4.98 -7.36 -5.40
N VAL A 74 5.30 -8.05 -4.29
CA VAL A 74 4.75 -9.38 -4.01
C VAL A 74 3.25 -9.24 -3.79
N LEU A 75 2.46 -10.08 -4.46
CA LEU A 75 0.99 -10.08 -4.39
C LEU A 75 0.43 -11.29 -3.66
N THR A 76 1.27 -12.24 -3.22
CA THR A 76 0.86 -13.24 -2.22
C THR A 76 0.25 -12.52 -1.01
N ASP A 77 -0.94 -12.93 -0.58
CA ASP A 77 -1.64 -12.36 0.58
C ASP A 77 -1.89 -10.85 0.47
N VAL A 78 -2.14 -10.36 -0.75
CA VAL A 78 -2.41 -8.92 -0.99
C VAL A 78 -3.74 -8.47 -0.38
N SER A 79 -4.67 -9.39 -0.18
CA SER A 79 -5.91 -9.20 0.56
C SER A 79 -5.72 -8.62 1.96
N GLY A 80 -4.62 -8.94 2.64
CA GLY A 80 -4.27 -8.39 3.97
C GLY A 80 -3.65 -6.98 3.92
N ARG A 81 -3.35 -6.44 2.73
CA ARG A 81 -2.48 -5.26 2.57
C ARG A 81 -3.09 -4.09 1.82
N VAL A 82 -4.06 -4.33 0.95
CA VAL A 82 -4.72 -3.27 0.16
C VAL A 82 -6.20 -3.57 0.02
N THR A 83 -7.01 -2.52 -0.08
CA THR A 83 -8.47 -2.69 -0.21
C THR A 83 -8.86 -3.21 -1.60
N ALA A 84 -9.95 -3.98 -1.70
CA ALA A 84 -10.47 -4.44 -2.99
C ALA A 84 -10.88 -3.27 -3.88
N LYS A 85 -11.46 -2.21 -3.29
CA LYS A 85 -11.79 -0.96 -4.00
C LYS A 85 -10.57 -0.34 -4.67
N HIS A 86 -9.42 -0.37 -3.99
CA HIS A 86 -8.17 0.08 -4.60
C HIS A 86 -7.76 -0.81 -5.78
N LEU A 87 -7.82 -2.13 -5.63
CA LEU A 87 -7.46 -3.07 -6.69
C LEU A 87 -8.33 -2.89 -7.93
N LEU A 88 -9.65 -2.79 -7.78
CA LEU A 88 -10.58 -2.51 -8.89
C LEU A 88 -10.18 -1.24 -9.64
N SER A 89 -10.02 -0.13 -8.91
CA SER A 89 -9.66 1.16 -9.51
C SER A 89 -8.27 1.15 -10.15
N PHE A 90 -7.29 0.52 -9.49
CA PHE A 90 -5.90 0.51 -9.94
C PHE A 90 -5.68 -0.43 -11.12
N LEU A 91 -6.35 -1.58 -11.18
CA LEU A 91 -6.26 -2.50 -12.32
C LEU A 91 -6.93 -1.92 -13.57
N ALA A 92 -8.08 -1.25 -13.41
CA ALA A 92 -8.79 -0.61 -14.51
C ALA A 92 -8.00 0.56 -15.12
N ASN A 93 -7.30 1.35 -14.30
CA ASN A 93 -6.43 2.42 -14.78
C ASN A 93 -5.31 2.77 -13.77
N PRO A 94 -4.14 2.12 -13.87
CA PRO A 94 -3.04 2.32 -12.92
C PRO A 94 -2.55 3.77 -12.85
N HIS A 95 -2.46 4.45 -14.00
CA HIS A 95 -1.90 5.79 -14.08
C HIS A 95 -2.88 6.88 -13.60
N ALA A 96 -4.20 6.67 -13.73
CA ALA A 96 -5.19 7.53 -13.11
C ALA A 96 -5.27 7.30 -11.60
N ALA A 97 -5.21 6.04 -11.15
CA ALA A 97 -5.22 5.70 -9.73
C ALA A 97 -3.94 6.12 -9.00
N LYS A 98 -2.79 6.10 -9.69
CA LYS A 98 -1.51 6.63 -9.21
C LYS A 98 -0.69 7.20 -10.37
N ALA A 99 -0.72 8.52 -10.49
CA ALA A 99 0.13 9.23 -11.45
C ALA A 99 1.60 8.85 -11.30
N GLY A 100 2.28 8.62 -12.43
CA GLY A 100 3.70 8.26 -12.46
C GLY A 100 4.02 6.82 -12.01
N THR A 101 3.01 5.96 -11.82
CA THR A 101 3.25 4.53 -11.54
C THR A 101 4.08 3.86 -12.64
N THR A 102 4.85 2.85 -12.27
CA THR A 102 5.57 1.98 -13.22
C THR A 102 4.79 0.71 -13.58
N MET A 103 3.58 0.54 -13.05
CA MET A 103 2.67 -0.53 -13.48
C MET A 103 2.06 -0.13 -14.82
N PRO A 104 2.22 -0.93 -15.89
CA PRO A 104 1.62 -0.60 -17.18
C PRO A 104 0.11 -0.79 -17.15
N VAL A 105 -0.58 -0.09 -18.04
CA VAL A 105 -1.94 -0.42 -18.44
C VAL A 105 -1.91 -1.73 -19.21
N ILE A 106 -2.79 -2.67 -18.83
CA ILE A 106 -3.04 -3.90 -19.58
C ILE A 106 -4.34 -3.69 -20.35
N PRO A 107 -4.33 -3.59 -21.70
CA PRO A 107 -5.52 -3.16 -22.44
C PRO A 107 -6.74 -4.05 -22.22
N GLN A 108 -6.54 -5.35 -21.98
CA GLN A 108 -7.59 -6.32 -21.65
C GLN A 108 -8.32 -6.05 -20.32
N LEU A 109 -7.81 -5.12 -19.51
CA LEU A 109 -8.41 -4.69 -18.24
C LEU A 109 -9.09 -3.31 -18.34
N THR A 110 -9.09 -2.70 -19.53
CA THR A 110 -9.61 -1.33 -19.71
C THR A 110 -10.95 -1.28 -20.44
N GLY A 111 -11.72 -0.24 -20.16
CA GLY A 111 -13.04 -0.01 -20.76
C GLY A 111 -14.08 -1.06 -20.36
N ALA A 112 -15.26 -0.97 -20.95
CA ALA A 112 -16.39 -1.85 -20.62
C ALA A 112 -16.09 -3.34 -20.85
N SER A 113 -15.23 -3.68 -21.81
CA SER A 113 -14.81 -5.06 -22.07
C SER A 113 -13.83 -5.62 -21.04
N GLY A 114 -13.18 -4.76 -20.24
CA GLY A 114 -12.20 -5.15 -19.24
C GLY A 114 -12.75 -5.30 -17.81
N GLU A 115 -13.97 -4.81 -17.56
CA GLU A 115 -14.58 -4.79 -16.21
C GLU A 115 -14.64 -6.18 -15.58
N HIS A 116 -15.14 -7.18 -16.32
CA HIS A 116 -15.18 -8.58 -15.86
C HIS A 116 -13.80 -9.12 -15.50
N ASN A 117 -12.77 -8.83 -16.31
CA ASN A 117 -11.41 -9.29 -16.06
C ASN A 117 -10.81 -8.63 -14.81
N VAL A 118 -11.12 -7.36 -14.57
CA VAL A 118 -10.72 -6.61 -13.37
C VAL A 118 -11.39 -7.18 -12.13
N GLU A 119 -12.68 -7.50 -12.20
CA GLU A 119 -13.42 -8.17 -11.14
C GLU A 119 -12.85 -9.56 -10.84
N ALA A 120 -12.60 -10.36 -11.87
CA ALA A 120 -12.00 -11.69 -11.75
C ALA A 120 -10.62 -11.65 -11.08
N LEU A 121 -9.73 -10.77 -11.53
CA LEU A 121 -8.42 -10.57 -10.92
C LEU A 121 -8.53 -10.07 -9.48
N THR A 122 -9.46 -9.15 -9.20
CA THR A 122 -9.66 -8.65 -7.83
C THR A 122 -10.15 -9.77 -6.93
N ALA A 123 -11.15 -10.54 -7.36
CA ALA A 123 -11.69 -11.69 -6.64
C ALA A 123 -10.59 -12.73 -6.32
N PHE A 124 -9.72 -13.01 -7.29
CA PHE A 124 -8.56 -13.88 -7.10
C PHE A 124 -7.58 -13.31 -6.06
N LEU A 125 -7.19 -12.04 -6.20
CA LEU A 125 -6.19 -11.41 -5.34
C LEU A 125 -6.70 -11.15 -3.91
N THR A 126 -8.00 -10.92 -3.74
CA THR A 126 -8.60 -10.66 -2.43
C THR A 126 -9.06 -11.95 -1.74
N GLY A 127 -9.32 -13.02 -2.49
CA GLY A 127 -9.93 -14.24 -1.97
C GLY A 127 -11.29 -14.02 -1.32
N GLY A 128 -11.95 -12.88 -1.59
CA GLY A 128 -13.19 -12.45 -0.94
C GLY A 128 -13.04 -11.70 0.37
N VAL A 129 -11.83 -11.36 0.78
CA VAL A 129 -11.57 -10.58 1.99
C VAL A 129 -11.46 -9.10 1.64
N ASN A 130 -12.30 -8.28 2.27
CA ASN A 130 -12.23 -6.83 2.17
C ASN A 130 -11.68 -6.25 3.47
N LEU A 131 -10.51 -5.61 3.39
CA LEU A 131 -9.99 -4.84 4.50
C LEU A 131 -10.89 -3.65 4.79
N ARG A 132 -11.20 -3.46 6.06
CA ARG A 132 -11.88 -2.27 6.57
C ARG A 132 -10.92 -1.45 7.41
N SER A 133 -10.93 -0.15 7.17
CA SER A 133 -10.19 0.82 7.99
C SER A 133 -10.93 1.07 9.29
N GLY A 134 -10.28 1.81 10.19
CA GLY A 134 -10.87 2.31 11.40
C GLY A 134 -10.44 3.75 11.73
N PRO A 135 -11.08 4.55 12.64
CA PRO A 135 -10.71 5.93 12.77
C PRO A 135 -9.33 6.04 13.40
N VAL A 136 -8.75 7.17 13.09
CA VAL A 136 -7.46 7.58 13.61
C VAL A 136 -7.70 8.53 14.79
N SER A 137 -7.04 8.28 15.92
CA SER A 137 -7.02 9.22 17.04
C SER A 137 -6.32 10.54 16.68
N THR A 138 -6.85 11.67 17.11
CA THR A 138 -6.23 12.99 16.90
C THR A 138 -4.84 13.10 17.54
N ASP A 139 -4.61 12.42 18.66
CA ASP A 139 -3.29 12.37 19.28
C ASP A 139 -2.30 11.55 18.45
N SER A 140 -2.77 10.45 17.86
CA SER A 140 -1.99 9.64 16.94
C SER A 140 -1.61 10.42 15.67
N VAL A 141 -2.54 11.20 15.12
CA VAL A 141 -2.25 12.14 14.01
C VAL A 141 -1.16 13.14 14.40
N ARG A 142 -1.25 13.74 15.59
CA ARG A 142 -0.29 14.74 16.08
C ARG A 142 1.11 14.16 16.30
N ARG A 143 1.22 13.02 16.98
CA ARG A 143 2.51 12.33 17.18
C ARG A 143 3.08 11.81 15.87
N GLY A 144 2.22 11.26 15.01
CA GLY A 144 2.58 10.79 13.67
C GLY A 144 3.11 11.89 12.77
N GLU A 145 2.52 13.09 12.85
CA GLU A 145 3.04 14.27 12.16
C GLU A 145 4.44 14.61 12.63
N GLN A 146 4.69 14.65 13.94
CA GLN A 146 6.01 14.94 14.49
C GLN A 146 7.04 13.91 14.02
N LEU A 147 6.70 12.62 14.12
CA LEU A 147 7.53 11.51 13.67
C LEU A 147 7.84 11.60 12.17
N PHE A 148 6.83 11.82 11.31
CA PHE A 148 7.00 11.92 9.87
C PHE A 148 8.08 12.95 9.46
N HIS A 149 8.21 14.03 10.22
CA HIS A 149 9.22 15.05 9.98
C HIS A 149 10.57 14.72 10.63
N SER A 150 10.58 14.18 11.86
CA SER A 150 11.83 13.92 12.60
C SER A 150 12.61 12.72 12.04
N ILE A 151 11.93 11.68 11.56
CA ILE A 151 12.56 10.47 11.03
C ILE A 151 12.94 10.58 9.54
N GLY A 152 12.63 11.72 8.90
CA GLY A 152 13.05 12.04 7.54
C GLY A 152 12.10 11.61 6.42
N CYS A 153 10.87 11.14 6.71
CA CYS A 153 9.90 10.78 5.67
C CYS A 153 9.64 11.95 4.70
N ALA A 154 9.53 13.17 5.24
CA ALA A 154 9.34 14.39 4.44
C ALA A 154 10.47 14.65 3.43
N GLY A 155 11.69 14.17 3.68
CA GLY A 155 12.82 14.33 2.75
C GLY A 155 12.66 13.54 1.45
N CYS A 156 11.95 12.40 1.50
CA CYS A 156 11.67 11.57 0.33
C CYS A 156 10.25 11.75 -0.21
N HIS A 157 9.28 12.02 0.66
CA HIS A 157 7.85 12.11 0.29
C HIS A 157 7.31 13.53 0.17
N GLY A 158 8.13 14.52 0.52
CA GLY A 158 7.75 15.92 0.57
C GLY A 158 7.01 16.25 1.86
N ASP A 159 7.15 17.49 2.32
CA ASP A 159 6.37 18.02 3.44
C ASP A 159 4.95 18.35 2.96
N GLN A 160 3.95 17.70 3.56
CA GLN A 160 2.56 17.91 3.19
C GLN A 160 2.00 19.27 3.63
N ARG A 161 2.64 19.92 4.61
CA ARG A 161 2.29 21.27 5.09
C ARG A 161 2.71 22.36 4.11
N VAL A 162 3.66 22.04 3.23
CA VAL A 162 4.17 22.95 2.21
C VAL A 162 3.32 22.83 0.95
N ASP A 163 3.05 23.99 0.35
CA ASP A 163 2.41 24.13 -0.97
C ASP A 163 3.03 23.12 -1.95
N PRO A 164 2.24 22.29 -2.64
CA PRO A 164 2.74 21.35 -3.65
C PRO A 164 3.73 21.95 -4.64
N ALA A 165 3.57 23.23 -5.02
CA ALA A 165 4.47 23.93 -5.93
C ALA A 165 5.85 24.27 -5.33
N LYS A 166 5.98 24.23 -4.01
CA LYS A 166 7.21 24.52 -3.24
C LYS A 166 7.84 23.28 -2.61
N ARG A 167 7.28 22.09 -2.86
CA ARG A 167 7.87 20.84 -2.39
C ARG A 167 9.17 20.58 -3.14
N ILE A 168 10.05 19.81 -2.48
CA ILE A 168 11.29 19.30 -3.08
C ILE A 168 10.90 18.62 -4.40
N PRO A 169 11.35 19.11 -5.57
CA PRO A 169 10.94 18.57 -6.87
C PRO A 169 11.22 17.06 -7.03
N GLU A 170 12.22 16.57 -6.31
CA GLU A 170 12.66 15.18 -6.34
C GLU A 170 11.91 14.27 -5.35
N ALA A 171 11.02 14.82 -4.53
CA ALA A 171 10.19 14.04 -3.62
C ALA A 171 9.16 13.21 -4.40
N VAL A 172 8.89 12.00 -3.91
CA VAL A 172 7.86 11.10 -4.43
C VAL A 172 6.60 11.27 -3.59
N PRO A 173 5.60 12.05 -4.04
CA PRO A 173 4.40 12.30 -3.26
C PRO A 173 3.64 11.00 -2.98
N LEU A 174 3.12 10.88 -1.76
CA LEU A 174 2.35 9.71 -1.33
C LEU A 174 0.98 9.62 -2.01
N GLY A 175 0.44 10.75 -2.49
CA GLY A 175 -0.87 10.82 -3.11
C GLY A 175 -1.98 10.69 -2.07
N ARG A 176 -2.94 9.80 -2.32
CA ARG A 176 -4.10 9.51 -1.47
C ARG A 176 -3.94 8.10 -0.84
N PRO A 177 -3.03 7.89 0.15
CA PRO A 177 -2.80 6.57 0.74
C PRO A 177 -4.07 5.96 1.37
N GLU A 178 -5.02 6.78 1.79
CA GLU A 178 -6.30 6.38 2.36
C GLU A 178 -7.22 5.63 1.41
N LEU A 179 -7.05 5.80 0.10
CA LEU A 179 -7.80 5.04 -0.89
C LEU A 179 -7.25 3.62 -1.05
N LYS A 180 -6.05 3.35 -0.52
CA LYS A 180 -5.31 2.11 -0.74
C LYS A 180 -5.19 1.26 0.51
N TYR A 181 -4.88 1.88 1.63
CA TYR A 181 -4.52 1.20 2.87
C TYR A 181 -5.57 1.37 3.95
N THR A 182 -5.62 0.40 4.84
CA THR A 182 -6.18 0.53 6.18
C THR A 182 -5.10 0.91 7.18
N VAL A 183 -5.49 1.35 8.39
CA VAL A 183 -4.52 1.66 9.46
C VAL A 183 -3.64 0.43 9.75
N GLY A 184 -4.23 -0.74 10.03
CA GLY A 184 -3.48 -1.97 10.31
C GLY A 184 -2.56 -2.43 9.17
N SER A 185 -3.03 -2.35 7.92
CA SER A 185 -2.19 -2.74 6.76
C SER A 185 -1.06 -1.75 6.50
N LEU A 186 -1.28 -0.45 6.76
CA LEU A 186 -0.23 0.55 6.65
C LEU A 186 0.81 0.39 7.77
N ILE A 187 0.40 0.12 9.02
CA ILE A 187 1.31 -0.21 10.12
C ILE A 187 2.25 -1.35 9.72
N THR A 188 1.67 -2.47 9.26
CA THR A 188 2.43 -3.65 8.83
C THR A 188 3.42 -3.30 7.70
N PHE A 189 2.98 -2.49 6.73
CA PHE A 189 3.84 -2.04 5.62
C PHE A 189 4.98 -1.12 6.10
N LEU A 190 4.72 -0.20 7.03
CA LEU A 190 5.73 0.73 7.56
C LEU A 190 6.81 0.00 8.36
N GLN A 191 6.44 -1.07 9.07
CA GLN A 191 7.39 -1.88 9.86
C GLN A 191 8.30 -2.75 8.99
N ASN A 192 7.79 -3.30 7.88
CA ASN A 192 8.58 -4.14 6.98
C ASN A 192 8.22 -3.94 5.50
N PRO A 193 8.60 -2.79 4.90
CA PRO A 193 8.21 -2.47 3.52
C PRO A 193 8.84 -3.41 2.48
N HIS A 194 10.02 -3.96 2.77
CA HIS A 194 10.78 -4.81 1.84
C HIS A 194 10.22 -6.23 1.71
N ALA A 195 9.51 -6.74 2.72
CA ALA A 195 8.78 -8.01 2.60
C ALA A 195 7.75 -7.98 1.45
N VAL A 196 7.15 -6.80 1.21
CA VAL A 196 6.14 -6.60 0.17
C VAL A 196 6.74 -6.00 -1.10
N ARG A 197 7.76 -5.15 -0.97
CA ARG A 197 8.44 -4.47 -2.07
C ARG A 197 9.95 -4.73 -1.99
N PRO A 198 10.43 -5.88 -2.48
CA PRO A 198 11.85 -6.23 -2.41
C PRO A 198 12.77 -5.24 -3.14
N SER A 199 12.24 -4.60 -4.19
CA SER A 199 12.92 -3.52 -4.92
C SER A 199 12.43 -2.11 -4.52
N GLY A 200 11.81 -1.98 -3.34
CA GLY A 200 11.42 -0.70 -2.77
C GLY A 200 12.64 0.16 -2.42
N ARG A 201 12.48 1.47 -2.48
CA ARG A 201 13.52 2.44 -2.07
C ARG A 201 13.31 2.96 -0.64
N MET A 202 12.13 2.73 -0.07
CA MET A 202 11.82 3.13 1.30
C MET A 202 12.61 2.20 2.24
N PRO A 203 13.59 2.71 3.00
CA PRO A 203 14.35 1.88 3.92
C PRO A 203 13.47 1.36 5.05
N SER A 204 13.95 0.34 5.78
CA SER A 204 13.43 0.08 7.13
C SER A 204 13.74 1.29 7.99
N LEU A 205 12.71 1.93 8.53
CA LEU A 205 12.85 3.05 9.46
C LEU A 205 12.97 2.58 10.91
N ASN A 206 12.93 1.26 11.15
CA ASN A 206 12.98 0.62 12.47
C ASN A 206 11.96 1.18 13.46
N LEU A 207 10.76 1.52 12.97
CA LEU A 207 9.67 2.02 13.79
C LEU A 207 9.15 0.94 14.73
N THR A 208 8.88 1.33 15.98
CA THR A 208 8.09 0.50 16.89
C THR A 208 6.66 0.33 16.36
N PRO A 209 5.90 -0.67 16.84
CA PRO A 209 4.49 -0.80 16.49
C PRO A 209 3.67 0.47 16.76
N GLU A 210 3.96 1.20 17.85
CA GLU A 210 3.27 2.44 18.19
C GLU A 210 3.65 3.59 17.26
N GLU A 211 4.95 3.79 16.98
CA GLU A 211 5.40 4.83 16.06
C GLU A 211 4.84 4.59 14.64
N ALA A 212 4.80 3.33 14.19
CA ALA A 212 4.20 2.96 12.91
C ALA A 212 2.70 3.25 12.89
N ARG A 213 1.98 3.02 14.00
CA ARG A 213 0.58 3.39 14.17
C ARG A 213 0.36 4.89 14.09
N ASP A 214 1.20 5.67 14.76
CA ASP A 214 1.12 7.12 14.73
C ASP A 214 1.36 7.68 13.32
N VAL A 215 2.42 7.24 12.65
CA VAL A 215 2.67 7.64 11.25
C VAL A 215 1.53 7.20 10.34
N ALA A 216 1.01 5.97 10.48
CA ALA A 216 -0.14 5.52 9.72
C ALA A 216 -1.37 6.40 9.98
N GLY A 217 -1.60 6.76 11.24
CA GLY A 217 -2.66 7.67 11.64
C GLY A 217 -2.55 9.03 10.94
N TYR A 218 -1.38 9.66 11.00
CA TYR A 218 -1.14 10.93 10.32
C TYR A 218 -1.40 10.85 8.80
N LEU A 219 -0.94 9.77 8.16
CA LEU A 219 -1.11 9.56 6.72
C LEU A 219 -2.55 9.24 6.31
N LEU A 220 -3.36 8.71 7.23
CA LEU A 220 -4.74 8.29 7.00
C LEU A 220 -5.77 9.17 7.73
N LYS A 221 -5.37 10.36 8.20
CA LYS A 221 -6.22 11.31 8.95
C LYS A 221 -7.51 11.75 8.22
N GLU A 222 -7.55 11.60 6.90
CA GLU A 222 -8.70 11.93 6.05
C GLU A 222 -9.75 10.79 6.03
N ILE A 223 -9.45 9.62 6.60
CA ILE A 223 -10.43 8.56 6.75
C ILE A 223 -11.28 8.81 7.99
N ASP A 224 -12.49 9.31 7.76
CA ASP A 224 -13.56 9.21 8.74
C ASP A 224 -14.08 7.76 8.73
N VAL A 225 -13.87 7.03 9.82
CA VAL A 225 -14.43 5.68 9.97
C VAL A 225 -15.22 5.59 11.26
N GLN A 226 -16.39 4.98 11.13
CA GLN A 226 -17.20 4.62 12.28
C GLN A 226 -16.45 3.58 13.13
N PRO A 227 -16.50 3.69 14.47
CA PRO A 227 -15.99 2.67 15.35
C PRO A 227 -16.49 1.26 15.02
N ASN A 228 -15.62 0.26 15.09
CA ASN A 228 -15.97 -1.15 14.87
C ASN A 228 -15.66 -2.06 16.06
N ILE A 229 -15.11 -1.49 17.13
CA ILE A 229 -14.83 -2.16 18.40
C ILE A 229 -15.32 -1.23 19.50
N ASN A 230 -16.03 -1.75 20.50
CA ASN A 230 -16.33 -0.99 21.70
C ASN A 230 -15.23 -1.21 22.74
N PHE A 231 -14.88 -0.18 23.50
CA PHE A 231 -13.96 -0.30 24.62
C PHE A 231 -14.57 0.23 25.92
N GLU A 232 -14.09 -0.32 27.02
CA GLU A 232 -14.31 0.13 28.39
C GLU A 232 -12.93 0.39 29.01
N TYR A 233 -12.74 1.57 29.61
CA TYR A 233 -11.50 1.99 30.24
C TYR A 233 -11.63 2.02 31.75
N PHE A 234 -10.62 1.52 32.45
CA PHE A 234 -10.59 1.38 33.90
C PHE A 234 -9.25 1.87 34.46
N GLU A 235 -9.28 2.31 35.71
CA GLU A 235 -8.10 2.76 36.45
C GLU A 235 -7.94 1.93 37.72
N GLY A 236 -6.75 1.40 37.97
CA GLY A 236 -6.48 0.59 39.14
C GLY A 236 -5.04 0.08 39.21
N THR A 237 -4.71 -0.62 40.29
CA THR A 237 -3.36 -1.17 40.49
C THR A 237 -3.47 -2.69 40.48
N TRP A 238 -3.17 -3.28 39.32
CA TRP A 238 -3.27 -4.72 39.10
C TRP A 238 -1.91 -5.30 38.75
N GLN A 239 -1.66 -6.53 39.19
CA GLN A 239 -0.47 -7.32 38.80
C GLN A 239 -0.87 -8.58 38.01
N SER A 240 -2.17 -8.73 37.75
CA SER A 240 -2.81 -9.78 36.97
C SER A 240 -4.16 -9.23 36.48
N LEU A 241 -4.72 -9.81 35.42
CA LEU A 241 -5.99 -9.37 34.87
C LEU A 241 -7.07 -9.26 35.95
N PRO A 242 -7.75 -8.10 36.07
CA PRO A 242 -8.84 -7.96 37.01
C PRO A 242 -10.08 -8.72 36.56
N ASP A 243 -11.00 -8.96 37.50
CA ASP A 243 -12.35 -9.36 37.15
C ASP A 243 -13.14 -8.14 36.67
N PHE A 244 -13.11 -7.90 35.35
CA PHE A 244 -13.81 -6.79 34.71
C PHE A 244 -15.32 -6.77 34.96
N SER A 245 -15.94 -7.91 35.29
CA SER A 245 -17.39 -7.95 35.58
C SER A 245 -17.74 -7.25 36.90
N THR A 246 -16.75 -7.06 37.77
CA THR A 246 -16.91 -6.39 39.07
C THR A 246 -16.53 -4.91 39.05
N LEU A 247 -15.93 -4.43 37.95
CA LEU A 247 -15.41 -3.08 37.84
C LEU A 247 -16.43 -2.13 37.20
N THR A 248 -16.41 -0.87 37.64
CA THR A 248 -17.10 0.22 36.96
C THR A 248 -16.12 0.93 36.05
N PRO A 249 -16.36 0.99 34.73
CA PRO A 249 -15.48 1.70 33.82
C PRO A 249 -15.55 3.21 34.05
N LYS A 250 -14.39 3.85 33.97
CA LYS A 250 -14.25 5.30 34.05
C LYS A 250 -14.77 5.98 32.79
N SER A 251 -14.52 5.38 31.63
CA SER A 251 -15.07 5.82 30.35
C SER A 251 -15.33 4.63 29.43
N LYS A 252 -16.17 4.86 28.41
CA LYS A 252 -16.49 3.90 27.36
C LYS A 252 -16.50 4.64 26.03
N GLY A 253 -16.24 3.93 24.95
CA GLY A 253 -16.32 4.49 23.63
C GLY A 253 -16.23 3.47 22.53
N GLY A 254 -16.18 3.98 21.30
CA GLY A 254 -15.85 3.21 20.12
C GLY A 254 -14.41 3.47 19.72
N THR A 255 -13.73 2.41 19.27
CA THR A 255 -12.42 2.45 18.65
C THR A 255 -12.44 1.54 17.43
N THR A 256 -11.29 1.36 16.77
CA THR A 256 -11.18 0.43 15.64
C THR A 256 -9.97 -0.45 15.58
N ASP A 257 -9.22 -0.47 16.66
CA ASP A 257 -8.37 -1.59 16.90
C ASP A 257 -8.23 -1.82 18.40
N PHE A 258 -7.44 -2.81 18.76
CA PHE A 258 -7.15 -3.16 20.13
C PHE A 258 -5.96 -2.35 20.67
N SER A 259 -5.97 -1.01 20.51
CA SER A 259 -4.87 -0.14 20.94
C SER A 259 -5.04 0.38 22.36
N VAL A 260 -3.92 0.34 23.09
CA VAL A 260 -3.72 0.98 24.39
C VAL A 260 -3.97 2.49 24.38
N ALA A 261 -3.91 3.15 23.22
CA ALA A 261 -4.24 4.56 23.06
C ALA A 261 -5.70 4.92 23.37
N SER A 262 -6.56 3.92 23.61
CA SER A 262 -7.93 4.12 24.13
C SER A 262 -7.93 4.48 25.62
N ALA A 263 -6.80 4.32 26.32
CA ALA A 263 -6.61 4.72 27.70
C ALA A 263 -6.38 6.23 27.83
N GLU A 264 -6.84 6.81 28.95
CA GLU A 264 -6.63 8.23 29.27
C GLU A 264 -5.29 8.50 29.97
N ARG A 265 -4.53 7.44 30.26
CA ARG A 265 -3.21 7.48 30.91
C ARG A 265 -2.34 6.34 30.43
N ASN A 266 -1.06 6.45 30.74
CA ASN A 266 0.00 5.54 30.31
C ASN A 266 0.27 4.40 31.30
N GLU A 267 -0.09 4.56 32.58
CA GLU A 267 0.24 3.57 33.61
C GLU A 267 -1.00 3.21 34.42
N LEU A 268 -0.98 2.03 35.06
CA LEU A 268 -1.98 1.61 36.02
C LEU A 268 -3.41 1.52 35.44
N PHE A 269 -3.60 1.19 34.17
CA PHE A 269 -4.94 1.14 33.58
C PHE A 269 -5.34 -0.26 33.15
N ALA A 270 -6.61 -0.44 32.82
CA ALA A 270 -7.08 -1.63 32.15
C ALA A 270 -8.07 -1.25 31.03
N LEU A 271 -8.09 -2.09 30.00
CA LEU A 271 -8.97 -1.95 28.85
C LEU A 271 -9.70 -3.27 28.63
N ARG A 272 -10.99 -3.16 28.33
CA ARG A 272 -11.80 -4.27 27.85
C ARG A 272 -12.43 -3.89 26.53
N PHE A 273 -12.09 -4.63 25.50
CA PHE A 273 -12.63 -4.48 24.17
C PHE A 273 -13.67 -5.56 23.90
N THR A 274 -14.77 -5.16 23.26
CA THR A 274 -15.82 -6.08 22.79
C THR A 274 -16.10 -5.81 21.33
N ALA A 275 -16.14 -6.87 20.53
CA ALA A 275 -16.44 -6.80 19.11
C ALA A 275 -17.03 -8.13 18.60
N TRP A 276 -17.42 -8.17 17.34
CA TRP A 276 -18.02 -9.35 16.70
C TRP A 276 -17.26 -9.72 15.44
N LEU A 277 -16.63 -10.89 15.41
CA LEU A 277 -15.82 -11.41 14.32
C LEU A 277 -16.69 -12.10 13.27
N HIS A 278 -16.49 -11.77 11.99
CA HIS A 278 -17.23 -12.35 10.86
C HIS A 278 -16.33 -13.29 10.06
N LEU A 279 -16.71 -14.56 9.97
CA LEU A 279 -15.95 -15.60 9.27
C LEU A 279 -16.77 -16.20 8.12
N ALA A 280 -16.18 -16.21 6.93
CA ALA A 280 -16.82 -16.75 5.74
C ALA A 280 -16.75 -18.28 5.64
N LYS A 281 -15.84 -18.92 6.38
CA LYS A 281 -15.58 -20.37 6.29
C LYS A 281 -15.40 -20.96 7.67
N ALA A 282 -15.92 -22.16 7.86
CA ALA A 282 -15.56 -22.99 9.00
C ALA A 282 -14.12 -23.49 8.81
N ALA A 283 -13.26 -23.28 9.82
CA ALA A 283 -11.85 -23.68 9.77
C ALA A 283 -11.20 -23.63 11.16
N ASP A 284 -9.99 -24.18 11.26
CA ASP A 284 -9.10 -23.89 12.37
C ASP A 284 -8.48 -22.51 12.16
N TYR A 285 -8.70 -21.62 13.12
CA TYR A 285 -8.12 -20.29 13.17
C TYR A 285 -7.03 -20.24 14.22
N ARG A 286 -5.96 -19.51 13.92
CA ARG A 286 -4.87 -19.21 14.84
C ARG A 286 -4.87 -17.72 15.13
N PHE A 287 -4.73 -17.38 16.40
CA PHE A 287 -4.69 -16.01 16.89
C PHE A 287 -3.35 -15.73 17.53
N TRP A 288 -2.88 -14.49 17.47
CA TRP A 288 -1.72 -14.00 18.24
C TRP A 288 -2.17 -12.83 19.09
N LEU A 289 -1.81 -12.86 20.36
CA LEU A 289 -2.02 -11.79 21.32
C LEU A 289 -0.65 -11.28 21.74
N SER A 290 -0.33 -10.04 21.36
CA SER A 290 0.92 -9.38 21.73
C SER A 290 0.62 -8.32 22.80
N SER A 291 1.35 -8.38 23.92
CA SER A 291 1.17 -7.43 25.03
C SER A 291 2.45 -7.19 25.82
N ASP A 292 2.61 -5.98 26.38
CA ASP A 292 3.64 -5.69 27.40
C ASP A 292 3.23 -6.32 28.72
N ASP A 293 2.09 -5.94 29.29
CA ASP A 293 1.53 -6.57 30.49
C ASP A 293 0.40 -7.56 30.18
N GLY A 294 -0.41 -7.88 31.19
CA GLY A 294 -1.35 -8.99 31.14
C GLY A 294 -2.52 -8.76 30.19
N SER A 295 -2.77 -9.74 29.34
CA SER A 295 -3.84 -9.74 28.35
C SER A 295 -4.52 -11.10 28.19
N ARG A 296 -5.75 -11.07 27.70
CA ARG A 296 -6.55 -12.25 27.38
C ARG A 296 -7.40 -12.04 26.14
N LEU A 297 -7.53 -13.08 25.33
CA LEU A 297 -8.47 -13.19 24.21
C LEU A 297 -9.50 -14.28 24.50
N VAL A 298 -10.77 -13.92 24.42
CA VAL A 298 -11.93 -14.82 24.54
C VAL A 298 -12.75 -14.74 23.25
N ILE A 299 -13.14 -15.89 22.71
CA ILE A 299 -14.02 -16.00 21.53
C ILE A 299 -15.18 -16.94 21.87
N ASP A 300 -16.42 -16.49 21.68
CA ASP A 300 -17.64 -17.24 22.03
C ASP A 300 -17.60 -17.85 23.45
N ASP A 301 -17.21 -17.02 24.42
CA ASP A 301 -17.02 -17.40 25.83
C ASP A 301 -15.91 -18.44 26.11
N GLU A 302 -15.16 -18.88 25.08
CA GLU A 302 -13.99 -19.74 25.23
C GLU A 302 -12.70 -18.90 25.30
N GLU A 303 -11.89 -19.14 26.34
CA GLU A 303 -10.58 -18.50 26.48
C GLU A 303 -9.57 -19.12 25.51
N VAL A 304 -9.26 -18.40 24.44
CA VAL A 304 -8.35 -18.87 23.38
C VAL A 304 -6.89 -18.59 23.74
N ILE A 305 -6.60 -17.42 24.34
CA ILE A 305 -5.25 -17.03 24.73
C ILE A 305 -5.29 -16.32 26.08
N ARG A 306 -4.39 -16.71 26.98
CA ARG A 306 -4.05 -15.96 28.19
C ARG A 306 -2.55 -15.67 28.21
N HIS A 307 -2.20 -14.40 28.34
CA HIS A 307 -0.84 -13.91 28.49
C HIS A 307 -0.83 -12.90 29.64
N ASP A 308 -0.94 -13.41 30.87
CA ASP A 308 -1.24 -12.62 32.06
C ASP A 308 -0.01 -12.41 32.95
N GLY A 309 -0.07 -11.41 33.83
CA GLY A 309 1.00 -10.97 34.73
C GLY A 309 1.76 -9.76 34.21
N ILE A 310 2.74 -9.30 35.00
CA ILE A 310 3.65 -8.22 34.61
C ILE A 310 4.82 -8.82 33.84
N HIS A 311 5.04 -8.37 32.61
CA HIS A 311 6.13 -8.84 31.75
C HIS A 311 6.53 -7.76 30.74
N PRO A 312 7.66 -7.92 30.00
CA PRO A 312 7.93 -7.07 28.86
C PRO A 312 7.12 -7.52 27.63
N ALA A 313 7.08 -6.66 26.61
CA ALA A 313 6.44 -6.88 25.32
C ALA A 313 6.78 -8.25 24.75
N GLY A 314 5.76 -9.08 24.63
CA GLY A 314 5.84 -10.43 24.12
C GLY A 314 4.56 -10.84 23.43
N PHE A 315 4.50 -12.08 22.96
CA PHE A 315 3.28 -12.63 22.39
C PHE A 315 3.01 -14.07 22.84
N ARG A 316 1.74 -14.43 22.77
CA ARG A 316 1.24 -15.82 22.81
C ARG A 316 0.34 -16.05 21.61
N ASP A 317 0.21 -17.31 21.22
CA ASP A 317 -0.72 -17.71 20.18
C ASP A 317 -1.63 -18.84 20.67
N GLY A 318 -2.81 -18.93 20.08
CA GLY A 318 -3.82 -19.93 20.40
C GLY A 318 -4.57 -20.35 19.14
N ARG A 319 -5.20 -21.52 19.18
CA ARG A 319 -6.00 -22.05 18.07
C ARG A 319 -7.37 -22.46 18.57
N ILE A 320 -8.37 -22.17 17.76
CA ILE A 320 -9.76 -22.58 18.00
C ILE A 320 -10.40 -22.92 16.66
N HIS A 321 -11.25 -23.94 16.65
CA HIS A 321 -12.09 -24.25 15.51
C HIS A 321 -13.31 -23.33 15.55
N LEU A 322 -13.55 -22.56 14.49
CA LEU A 322 -14.70 -21.68 14.38
C LEU A 322 -15.51 -22.05 13.15
N GLU A 323 -16.83 -22.07 13.30
CA GLU A 323 -17.76 -22.23 12.19
C GLU A 323 -17.79 -20.98 11.29
N ALA A 324 -18.43 -21.07 10.12
CA ALA A 324 -18.74 -19.86 9.36
C ALA A 324 -19.86 -19.10 10.08
N GLY A 325 -19.71 -17.79 10.28
CA GLY A 325 -20.69 -16.99 10.98
C GLY A 325 -20.10 -15.81 11.76
N VAL A 326 -20.86 -15.40 12.78
CA VAL A 326 -20.52 -14.27 13.66
C VAL A 326 -20.16 -14.80 15.04
N HIS A 327 -19.01 -14.37 15.56
CA HIS A 327 -18.45 -14.83 16.83
C HIS A 327 -18.21 -13.65 17.75
N ALA A 328 -18.55 -13.77 19.03
CA ALA A 328 -18.27 -12.75 20.03
C ALA A 328 -16.78 -12.73 20.33
N VAL A 329 -16.16 -11.55 20.37
CA VAL A 329 -14.75 -11.36 20.71
C VAL A 329 -14.63 -10.43 21.91
N VAL A 330 -13.89 -10.87 22.92
CA VAL A 330 -13.49 -10.04 24.06
C VAL A 330 -11.97 -10.06 24.17
N VAL A 331 -11.38 -8.86 24.23
CA VAL A 331 -9.95 -8.69 24.50
C VAL A 331 -9.81 -7.85 25.75
N GLU A 332 -9.09 -8.37 26.72
CA GLU A 332 -8.85 -7.71 28.01
C GLU A 332 -7.36 -7.47 28.18
N TYR A 333 -7.02 -6.35 28.79
CA TYR A 333 -5.65 -5.92 29.01
C TYR A 333 -5.56 -5.10 30.30
N PHE A 334 -4.44 -5.21 31.01
CA PHE A 334 -4.04 -4.23 32.01
C PHE A 334 -2.59 -3.80 31.76
N GLU A 335 -2.31 -2.56 32.18
CA GLU A 335 -0.98 -1.97 32.22
C GLU A 335 -0.65 -1.60 33.66
N TYR A 336 0.53 -2.00 34.13
CA TYR A 336 1.07 -1.56 35.41
C TYR A 336 1.97 -0.35 35.22
N HIS A 337 3.17 -0.52 34.65
CA HIS A 337 4.13 0.53 34.33
C HIS A 337 5.07 0.06 33.22
N GLY A 338 5.48 0.97 32.34
CA GLY A 338 6.51 0.67 31.35
C GLY A 338 6.12 1.15 29.95
N GLU A 339 6.45 0.34 28.96
CA GLU A 339 6.00 0.54 27.58
C GLU A 339 4.67 -0.17 27.39
N GLU A 340 3.70 0.41 26.68
CA GLU A 340 2.39 -0.20 26.55
C GLU A 340 2.21 -0.81 25.16
N LEU A 341 1.82 -2.09 25.09
CA LEU A 341 1.52 -2.75 23.83
C LEU A 341 0.28 -3.62 23.97
N LEU A 342 -0.60 -3.52 22.98
CA LEU A 342 -1.66 -4.50 22.74
C LEU A 342 -1.89 -4.64 21.24
N ALA A 343 -1.89 -5.87 20.74
CA ALA A 343 -2.25 -6.19 19.37
C ALA A 343 -2.83 -7.60 19.28
N VAL A 344 -3.80 -7.79 18.39
CA VAL A 344 -4.42 -9.09 18.13
C VAL A 344 -4.41 -9.36 16.63
N ASP A 345 -3.81 -10.49 16.23
CA ASP A 345 -3.80 -10.97 14.85
C ASP A 345 -4.59 -12.28 14.70
N ILE A 346 -5.01 -12.59 13.47
CA ILE A 346 -5.71 -13.81 13.08
C ILE A 346 -5.14 -14.37 11.76
N GLU A 347 -5.07 -15.69 11.65
CA GLU A 347 -4.77 -16.48 10.44
C GLU A 347 -5.71 -17.70 10.40
N GLY A 348 -6.04 -18.21 9.22
CA GLY A 348 -6.84 -19.44 9.06
C GLY A 348 -8.03 -19.26 8.12
N GLY A 349 -8.67 -20.35 7.70
CA GLY A 349 -9.84 -20.27 6.79
C GLY A 349 -9.57 -19.57 5.44
N GLY A 350 -8.32 -19.52 4.99
CA GLY A 350 -7.90 -18.76 3.80
C GLY A 350 -7.57 -17.30 4.06
N ILE A 351 -7.60 -16.85 5.31
CA ILE A 351 -7.11 -15.55 5.77
C ILE A 351 -5.63 -15.69 6.14
N SER A 352 -4.79 -14.91 5.48
CA SER A 352 -3.37 -14.76 5.82
C SER A 352 -3.23 -13.91 7.08
N ARG A 353 -2.17 -14.13 7.88
CA ARG A 353 -1.98 -13.42 9.15
C ARG A 353 -2.14 -11.90 8.99
N GLN A 354 -3.10 -11.34 9.72
CA GLN A 354 -3.41 -9.90 9.72
C GLN A 354 -4.04 -9.47 11.04
N PRO A 355 -4.12 -8.15 11.34
CA PRO A 355 -4.81 -7.65 12.53
C PRO A 355 -6.29 -8.06 12.56
N LEU A 356 -6.75 -8.61 13.69
CA LEU A 356 -8.12 -9.06 13.91
C LEU A 356 -9.13 -7.91 13.75
N ALA A 357 -8.72 -6.70 14.09
CA ALA A 357 -9.54 -5.50 14.04
C ALA A 357 -10.19 -5.24 12.67
N GLY A 358 -9.58 -5.73 11.57
CA GLY A 358 -10.13 -5.60 10.22
C GLY A 358 -11.33 -6.51 9.92
N LEU A 359 -11.61 -7.49 10.78
CA LEU A 359 -12.65 -8.52 10.59
C LEU A 359 -13.80 -8.43 11.62
N VAL A 360 -13.78 -7.41 12.49
CA VAL A 360 -14.76 -7.27 13.56
C VAL A 360 -15.70 -6.08 13.36
N THR A 361 -16.86 -6.14 14.01
CA THR A 361 -17.90 -5.10 14.01
C THR A 361 -18.36 -4.79 15.45
N PRO A 362 -18.98 -3.62 15.71
CA PRO A 362 -19.33 -3.23 17.07
C PRO A 362 -20.61 -3.93 17.55
N THR A 363 -21.41 -4.49 16.63
CA THR A 363 -22.64 -5.24 16.88
C THR A 363 -22.62 -6.59 16.15
N PRO A 364 -23.39 -7.60 16.59
CA PRO A 364 -23.46 -8.91 15.94
C PRO A 364 -24.19 -8.87 14.60
N GLU A 365 -24.93 -7.79 14.35
CA GLU A 365 -25.61 -7.62 13.08
C GLU A 365 -24.57 -7.59 11.96
N PRO A 366 -24.78 -8.33 10.87
CA PRO A 366 -23.96 -8.14 9.70
C PRO A 366 -24.05 -6.66 9.35
N VAL A 367 -22.91 -5.96 9.34
CA VAL A 367 -22.82 -4.64 8.72
C VAL A 367 -23.42 -4.85 7.36
N GLN A 368 -24.62 -4.28 7.12
CA GLN A 368 -25.30 -4.42 5.85
C GLN A 368 -24.24 -4.17 4.80
N ALA A 369 -23.91 -5.22 4.04
CA ALA A 369 -22.97 -5.09 2.95
C ALA A 369 -23.46 -3.86 2.21
N SER A 370 -22.62 -2.83 2.09
CA SER A 370 -22.87 -1.86 1.04
C SER A 370 -23.14 -2.73 -0.19
N PRO A 371 -24.19 -2.46 -1.00
CA PRO A 371 -24.56 -3.30 -2.15
C PRO A 371 -23.39 -3.61 -3.12
N SER A 372 -22.23 -2.99 -2.90
CA SER A 372 -20.94 -3.11 -3.55
C SER A 372 -19.92 -4.09 -2.93
N ASP A 373 -20.17 -4.80 -1.81
CA ASP A 373 -19.24 -5.84 -1.31
C ASP A 373 -19.57 -7.18 -2.01
N PRO A 374 -18.80 -7.61 -3.04
CA PRO A 374 -19.16 -8.79 -3.80
C PRO A 374 -18.86 -10.05 -2.97
N GLN A 375 -19.84 -10.94 -2.86
CA GLN A 375 -19.57 -12.34 -2.53
C GLN A 375 -18.66 -12.89 -3.63
N VAL A 376 -17.45 -13.34 -3.28
CA VAL A 376 -16.51 -13.85 -4.29
C VAL A 376 -16.97 -15.21 -4.76
N ASP A 377 -17.48 -15.26 -5.99
CA ASP A 377 -17.72 -16.48 -6.73
C ASP A 377 -16.39 -17.24 -6.90
N PRO A 378 -16.27 -18.48 -6.38
CA PRO A 378 -15.06 -19.29 -6.55
C PRO A 378 -14.67 -19.50 -8.03
N ASN A 379 -15.64 -19.52 -8.94
CA ASN A 379 -15.38 -19.62 -10.38
C ASN A 379 -14.68 -18.36 -10.90
N LEU A 380 -15.12 -17.20 -10.44
CA LEU A 380 -14.56 -15.91 -10.79
C LEU A 380 -13.12 -15.75 -10.27
N ALA A 381 -12.84 -16.22 -9.05
CA ALA A 381 -11.48 -16.26 -8.51
C ALA A 381 -10.56 -17.22 -9.29
N ASN A 382 -11.07 -18.39 -9.70
CA ASN A 382 -10.31 -19.33 -10.54
C ASN A 382 -10.02 -18.76 -11.93
N GLU A 383 -10.96 -18.02 -12.51
CA GLU A 383 -10.76 -17.28 -13.75
C GLU A 383 -9.69 -16.19 -13.58
N GLY A 384 -9.75 -15.42 -12.49
CA GLY A 384 -8.74 -14.43 -12.14
C GLY A 384 -7.33 -15.02 -12.05
N ALA A 385 -7.17 -16.21 -11.46
CA ALA A 385 -5.88 -16.90 -11.41
C ALA A 385 -5.33 -17.21 -12.81
N ARG A 386 -6.19 -17.63 -13.75
CA ARG A 386 -5.80 -17.88 -15.15
C ARG A 386 -5.44 -16.59 -15.87
N LEU A 387 -6.21 -15.52 -15.68
CA LEU A 387 -5.94 -14.20 -16.24
C LEU A 387 -4.60 -13.64 -15.72
N PHE A 388 -4.30 -13.82 -14.43
CA PHE A 388 -3.04 -13.38 -13.83
C PHE A 388 -1.82 -14.02 -14.52
N ALA A 389 -1.93 -15.30 -14.86
CA ALA A 389 -0.89 -16.05 -15.57
C ALA A 389 -0.83 -15.68 -17.07
N SER A 390 -1.96 -15.49 -17.75
CA SER A 390 -1.99 -15.28 -19.20
C SER A 390 -1.73 -13.84 -19.64
N LEU A 391 -2.18 -12.85 -18.86
CA LEU A 391 -1.99 -11.43 -19.14
C LEU A 391 -0.60 -10.90 -18.80
N GLY A 392 0.28 -11.74 -18.23
CA GLY A 392 1.65 -11.35 -17.91
C GLY A 392 1.87 -10.78 -16.52
N CYS A 393 0.85 -10.75 -15.65
CA CYS A 393 1.02 -10.30 -14.26
C CYS A 393 2.09 -11.13 -13.54
N ALA A 394 2.08 -12.46 -13.74
CA ALA A 394 3.05 -13.40 -13.16
C ALA A 394 4.49 -13.24 -13.68
N ALA A 395 4.73 -12.51 -14.77
CA ALA A 395 6.08 -12.22 -15.24
C ALA A 395 6.78 -11.21 -14.32
N CYS A 396 6.01 -10.23 -13.82
CA CYS A 396 6.50 -9.16 -12.95
C CYS A 396 6.27 -9.45 -11.47
N HIS A 397 5.07 -9.93 -11.12
CA HIS A 397 4.60 -10.09 -9.74
C HIS A 397 4.72 -11.53 -9.27
N GLN A 398 5.21 -11.70 -8.04
CA GLN A 398 5.14 -12.99 -7.34
C GLN A 398 3.76 -13.16 -6.71
N HIS A 399 3.14 -14.32 -6.92
CA HIS A 399 1.95 -14.77 -6.21
C HIS A 399 2.06 -16.29 -5.96
N GLY A 400 1.94 -16.70 -4.70
CA GLY A 400 2.22 -18.06 -4.23
C GLY A 400 3.67 -18.27 -3.78
N ASN A 401 3.91 -19.39 -3.11
CA ASN A 401 5.21 -19.75 -2.51
C ASN A 401 5.77 -21.04 -3.11
N GLY A 402 7.09 -21.11 -3.30
CA GLY A 402 7.77 -22.29 -3.85
C GLY A 402 7.12 -22.79 -5.14
N ASP A 403 6.77 -24.08 -5.18
CA ASP A 403 6.15 -24.74 -6.32
C ASP A 403 4.72 -24.25 -6.62
N GLN A 404 4.07 -23.56 -5.69
CA GLN A 404 2.73 -22.98 -5.89
C GLN A 404 2.78 -21.61 -6.58
N ARG A 405 3.97 -21.08 -6.89
CA ARG A 405 4.11 -19.79 -7.55
C ARG A 405 3.57 -19.86 -8.98
N LEU A 406 2.59 -19.00 -9.28
CA LEU A 406 2.06 -18.87 -10.63
C LEU A 406 3.15 -18.39 -11.59
N GLN A 407 3.17 -18.98 -12.78
CA GLN A 407 4.11 -18.65 -13.84
C GLN A 407 3.39 -17.96 -14.99
N TRP A 408 4.09 -17.04 -15.65
CA TRP A 408 3.61 -16.44 -16.88
C TRP A 408 3.54 -17.50 -17.98
N THR A 409 2.41 -17.58 -18.69
CA THR A 409 2.21 -18.56 -19.78
C THR A 409 2.43 -17.96 -21.17
N GLY A 410 2.71 -16.66 -21.26
CA GLY A 410 2.97 -15.98 -22.52
C GLY A 410 4.43 -16.09 -22.97
N ARG A 411 4.73 -15.44 -24.10
CA ARG A 411 6.07 -15.35 -24.65
C ARG A 411 6.29 -13.97 -25.26
N ALA A 412 7.47 -13.38 -25.03
CA ALA A 412 7.91 -12.18 -25.73
C ALA A 412 9.19 -12.48 -26.51
N LYS A 413 9.43 -11.66 -27.55
CA LYS A 413 10.71 -11.65 -28.26
C LYS A 413 11.80 -11.12 -27.35
N GLN A 414 13.03 -11.58 -27.53
CA GLN A 414 14.17 -11.00 -26.81
C GLN A 414 14.35 -9.53 -27.22
N LEU A 415 14.81 -8.66 -26.31
CA LEU A 415 14.95 -7.22 -26.60
C LEU A 415 15.72 -6.90 -27.91
N PRO A 416 16.81 -7.60 -28.27
CA PRO A 416 17.50 -7.39 -29.54
C PRO A 416 16.68 -7.75 -30.79
N GLU A 417 15.65 -8.59 -30.65
CA GLU A 417 14.76 -9.04 -31.72
C GLU A 417 13.48 -8.18 -31.84
N CYS A 418 13.29 -7.22 -30.93
CA CYS A 418 12.15 -6.33 -30.93
C CYS A 418 12.30 -5.23 -31.99
N ASP A 419 11.18 -4.84 -32.60
CA ASP A 419 11.13 -3.64 -33.45
C ASP A 419 11.26 -2.39 -32.56
N PRO A 420 12.29 -1.54 -32.73
CA PRO A 420 12.50 -0.35 -31.91
C PRO A 420 11.40 0.71 -32.09
N ASN A 421 10.56 0.59 -33.12
CA ASN A 421 9.41 1.48 -33.35
C ASN A 421 8.06 0.78 -33.08
N GLY A 422 8.07 -0.51 -32.76
CA GLY A 422 6.87 -1.32 -32.52
C GLY A 422 6.63 -1.63 -31.04
N GLY A 423 5.57 -2.40 -30.77
CA GLY A 423 5.23 -2.86 -29.41
C GLY A 423 5.07 -1.70 -28.43
N CYS A 424 5.63 -1.85 -27.21
CA CYS A 424 5.57 -0.85 -26.13
C CYS A 424 6.23 0.49 -26.49
N LEU A 425 7.10 0.53 -27.51
CA LEU A 425 7.79 1.74 -27.96
C LEU A 425 7.06 2.45 -29.11
N SER A 426 5.95 1.88 -29.60
CA SER A 426 5.08 2.54 -30.57
C SER A 426 4.38 3.76 -29.94
N THR A 427 4.05 4.76 -30.76
CA THR A 427 3.15 5.85 -30.37
C THR A 427 1.69 5.38 -30.32
N ASN A 428 1.36 4.30 -31.02
CA ASN A 428 0.08 3.61 -30.96
C ASN A 428 0.33 2.09 -30.77
N PRO A 429 0.60 1.65 -29.54
CA PRO A 429 0.87 0.25 -29.24
C PRO A 429 -0.40 -0.61 -29.42
N ALA A 430 -0.23 -1.87 -29.82
CA ALA A 430 -1.35 -2.78 -30.06
C ALA A 430 -2.04 -3.21 -28.75
N GLU A 431 -3.34 -3.50 -28.80
CA GLU A 431 -4.15 -3.89 -27.62
C GLU A 431 -3.66 -5.18 -26.92
N THR A 432 -2.76 -5.95 -27.54
CA THR A 432 -2.15 -7.15 -26.94
C THR A 432 -0.89 -6.89 -26.14
N VAL A 433 -0.44 -5.63 -26.07
CA VAL A 433 0.86 -5.26 -25.49
C VAL A 433 0.64 -4.33 -24.28
N PRO A 434 1.33 -4.53 -23.15
CA PRO A 434 1.26 -3.59 -22.03
C PRO A 434 1.65 -2.15 -22.41
N HIS A 435 0.97 -1.16 -21.85
CA HIS A 435 1.24 0.25 -22.13
C HIS A 435 1.74 0.97 -20.88
N PHE A 436 3.01 1.35 -20.90
CA PHE A 436 3.61 2.13 -19.81
C PHE A 436 3.30 3.62 -19.90
N GLY A 437 2.69 4.12 -20.98
CA GLY A 437 2.45 5.56 -21.16
C GLY A 437 3.75 6.37 -21.32
N LEU A 438 4.80 5.78 -21.89
CA LEU A 438 6.12 6.41 -22.02
C LEU A 438 6.02 7.78 -22.70
N SER A 439 6.81 8.75 -22.22
CA SER A 439 6.98 10.02 -22.93
C SER A 439 7.82 9.84 -24.20
N GLN A 440 7.78 10.83 -25.10
CA GLN A 440 8.62 10.79 -26.29
C GLN A 440 10.12 10.70 -25.96
N GLN A 441 10.57 11.42 -24.92
CA GLN A 441 11.96 11.38 -24.48
C GLN A 441 12.34 9.99 -23.94
N GLN A 442 11.48 9.38 -23.13
CA GLN A 442 11.72 8.02 -22.61
C GLN A 442 11.80 6.99 -23.73
N ARG A 443 10.91 7.07 -24.73
CA ARG A 443 10.98 6.20 -25.92
C ARG A 443 12.31 6.36 -26.66
N ASN A 444 12.76 7.61 -26.86
CA ASN A 444 14.01 7.89 -27.56
C ASN A 444 15.22 7.33 -26.81
N ASP A 445 15.29 7.54 -25.49
CA ASP A 445 16.40 7.06 -24.67
C ASP A 445 16.43 5.52 -24.63
N ILE A 446 15.28 4.85 -24.52
CA ILE A 446 15.20 3.38 -24.61
C ILE A 446 15.69 2.88 -25.98
N ARG A 447 15.27 3.53 -27.08
CA ARG A 447 15.73 3.18 -28.44
C ARG A 447 17.23 3.36 -28.60
N ALA A 448 17.81 4.41 -28.01
CA ALA A 448 19.25 4.64 -28.02
C ALA A 448 19.97 3.50 -27.28
N ALA A 449 19.45 3.09 -26.13
CA ALA A 449 20.00 1.95 -25.38
C ALA A 449 19.93 0.63 -26.15
N LEU A 450 18.81 0.34 -26.84
CA LEU A 450 18.63 -0.89 -27.61
C LEU A 450 19.55 -0.98 -28.85
N LYS A 451 19.93 0.16 -29.43
CA LYS A 451 20.85 0.22 -30.58
C LYS A 451 22.32 0.19 -30.18
N ALA A 452 22.62 0.53 -28.93
CA ALA A 452 23.99 0.59 -28.44
C ALA A 452 24.55 -0.83 -28.27
N GLU A 453 25.82 -1.02 -28.65
CA GLU A 453 26.54 -2.26 -28.41
C GLU A 453 26.49 -2.67 -26.93
N PRO A 454 26.41 -3.98 -26.62
CA PRO A 454 26.54 -4.51 -25.28
C PRO A 454 27.89 -4.16 -24.64
N ASN A 455 28.02 -2.96 -24.09
CA ASN A 455 29.14 -2.66 -23.22
C ASN A 455 28.84 -3.22 -21.84
N ALA A 456 29.65 -4.19 -21.41
CA ALA A 456 29.76 -4.55 -20.00
C ALA A 456 30.15 -3.27 -19.24
N SER A 457 29.18 -2.64 -18.58
CA SER A 457 29.47 -1.46 -17.78
C SER A 457 30.47 -1.84 -16.70
N LYS A 458 31.66 -1.21 -16.73
CA LYS A 458 32.66 -1.27 -15.66
C LYS A 458 32.21 -0.53 -14.40
N ASP A 459 30.98 0.00 -14.34
CA ASP A 459 30.49 0.80 -13.23
C ASP A 459 29.07 0.39 -12.79
N GLU A 460 28.92 -0.90 -12.45
CA GLU A 460 27.72 -1.44 -11.80
C GLU A 460 27.31 -0.60 -10.58
N VAL A 461 28.29 -0.05 -9.86
CA VAL A 461 28.07 0.86 -8.72
C VAL A 461 27.30 2.11 -9.15
N ARG A 462 27.71 2.77 -10.23
CA ARG A 462 26.99 3.95 -10.76
C ARG A 462 25.55 3.60 -11.16
N THR A 463 25.33 2.46 -11.81
CA THR A 463 23.97 2.01 -12.17
C THR A 463 23.09 1.78 -10.94
N VAL A 464 23.63 1.09 -9.92
CA VAL A 464 22.93 0.87 -8.65
C VAL A 464 22.63 2.19 -7.94
N MET A 465 23.60 3.11 -7.88
CA MET A 465 23.43 4.42 -7.25
C MET A 465 22.38 5.29 -7.97
N LEU A 466 22.31 5.24 -9.31
CA LEU A 466 21.25 5.89 -10.09
C LEU A 466 19.88 5.26 -9.79
N ARG A 467 19.82 3.92 -9.79
CA ARG A 467 18.60 3.16 -9.55
C ARG A 467 18.00 3.45 -8.18
N LEU A 468 18.84 3.43 -7.14
CA LEU A 468 18.46 3.73 -5.76
C LEU A 468 18.33 5.23 -5.47
N ASN A 469 18.60 6.07 -6.46
CA ASN A 469 18.61 7.53 -6.34
C ASN A 469 19.60 8.04 -5.27
N CYS A 470 20.66 7.29 -4.97
CA CYS A 470 21.68 7.65 -3.97
C CYS A 470 22.38 8.96 -4.32
N TYR A 471 22.56 9.23 -5.61
CA TYR A 471 23.15 10.47 -6.11
C TYR A 471 22.34 11.72 -5.75
N ALA A 472 21.10 11.55 -5.28
CA ALA A 472 20.30 12.67 -4.81
C ALA A 472 20.91 13.40 -3.61
N CYS A 473 21.65 12.64 -2.78
CA CYS A 473 22.27 13.13 -1.54
C CYS A 473 23.78 12.93 -1.53
N HIS A 474 24.31 11.98 -2.30
CA HIS A 474 25.73 11.67 -2.36
C HIS A 474 26.35 12.10 -3.67
N GLU A 475 27.57 12.62 -3.61
CA GLU A 475 28.40 12.85 -4.79
C GLU A 475 29.40 11.70 -4.93
N ARG A 476 29.60 11.20 -6.15
CA ARG A 476 30.71 10.29 -6.49
C ARG A 476 31.18 10.58 -7.89
N SER A 477 32.50 10.71 -8.06
CA SER A 477 33.12 11.02 -9.35
C SER A 477 32.53 12.28 -10.00
N GLN A 478 32.31 13.33 -9.20
CA GLN A 478 31.74 14.62 -9.65
C GLN A 478 30.31 14.52 -10.22
N PHE A 479 29.57 13.48 -9.83
CA PHE A 479 28.19 13.26 -10.23
C PHE A 479 27.30 13.10 -8.99
N GLY A 480 26.12 13.74 -9.01
CA GLY A 480 25.18 13.79 -7.90
C GLY A 480 25.51 14.88 -6.87
N GLY A 481 25.02 14.70 -5.65
CA GLY A 481 25.15 15.64 -4.54
C GLY A 481 23.88 16.44 -4.28
N VAL A 482 23.79 17.01 -3.07
CA VAL A 482 22.71 17.94 -2.72
C VAL A 482 22.97 19.26 -3.46
N PRO A 483 22.01 19.78 -4.26
CA PRO A 483 22.18 21.07 -4.91
C PRO A 483 22.51 22.15 -3.87
N ALA A 484 23.42 23.07 -4.20
CA ALA A 484 23.66 24.22 -3.34
C ALA A 484 22.32 24.93 -3.08
N ARG A 485 21.98 25.18 -1.80
CA ARG A 485 20.73 25.85 -1.42
C ARG A 485 20.65 27.17 -2.19
N GLN A 486 19.65 27.30 -3.05
CA GLN A 486 19.32 28.57 -3.73
C GLN A 486 18.60 29.51 -2.77
#